data_AF-A0A929DAW6-F1
#
_entry.id   AF-A0A929DAW6-F1
#
_cell.length_a   1.000
_cell.length_b   1.000
_cell.length_c   1.000
_cell.angle_alpha   90.00
_cell.angle_beta   90.00
_cell.angle_gamma   90.00
#
_symmetry.space_group_name_H-M   'P 1'
#
loop_
_entity.id
_entity.type
_entity.pdbx_description
1 polymer ?
#
loop_
_entity_poly.entity_id
_entity_poly.type
_entity_poly.pdbx_seq_one_letter_code
_entity_poly.pdbx_strand_id
1 'polypeptide(L)' 'MEIEAKFALPDAETLRRLQAIDHLAGFALSTGQVKQMRDTYLDTADRLILAAGYACRRREQ' A
#
# COMPACT_ATOMS: atom_id res chain seq x y z
N MET A 1 7.17 2.58 -16.18
CA MET A 1 7.84 3.11 -14.98
C MET A 1 6.76 3.64 -14.05
N GLU A 2 6.53 2.99 -12.92
CA GLU A 2 5.58 3.45 -11.90
C GLU A 2 6.33 4.34 -10.91
N ILE A 3 5.73 5.47 -10.53
CA ILE A 3 6.30 6.40 -9.54
C ILE A 3 5.18 6.75 -8.57
N GLU A 4 5.41 6.47 -7.29
CA GLU A 4 4.45 6.68 -6.22
C GLU A 4 5.17 7.20 -4.96
N ALA A 5 4.49 8.06 -4.18
CA ALA A 5 4.97 8.51 -2.88
C ALA A 5 4.32 7.67 -1.77
N LYS A 6 5.14 7.03 -0.93
CA LYS A 6 4.67 6.24 0.22
C LYS A 6 5.23 6.77 1.52
N PHE A 7 4.36 6.88 2.51
CA PHE A 7 4.71 7.29 3.86
C PHE A 7 4.24 6.22 4.84
N ALA A 8 5.11 5.87 5.79
CA ALA A 8 4.71 5.08 6.94
C ALA A 8 3.99 5.99 7.94
N LEU A 9 2.84 5.53 8.45
CA LEU A 9 2.16 6.19 9.56
C LEU A 9 2.74 5.68 10.89
N PRO A 10 2.96 6.55 11.88
CA PRO A 10 3.60 6.17 13.14
C PRO A 10 2.70 5.31 14.03
N ASP A 11 1.38 5.47 13.94
CA ASP A 11 0.42 4.82 14.83
C ASP A 11 -1.01 4.79 14.24
N ALA A 12 -1.87 3.99 14.89
CA ALA A 12 -3.28 3.83 14.51
C ALA A 12 -4.13 5.08 14.80
N GLU A 13 -3.70 5.98 15.70
CA GLU A 13 -4.41 7.22 15.97
C GLU A 13 -4.25 8.21 14.81
N THR A 14 -3.06 8.30 14.26
CA THR A 14 -2.74 9.08 13.07
C THR A 14 -3.52 8.57 11.87
N LEU A 15 -3.65 7.25 11.70
CA LEU A 15 -4.54 6.67 10.68
C LEU A 15 -5.99 7.11 10.88
N ARG A 16 -6.55 6.98 12.10
CA ARG A 16 -7.94 7.38 12.38
C ARG A 16 -8.18 8.87 12.11
N ARG A 17 -7.23 9.73 12.49
CA ARG A 17 -7.30 11.17 12.19
C ARG A 17 -7.31 11.43 10.70
N LEU A 18 -6.43 10.78 9.92
CA LEU A 18 -6.37 10.91 8.46
C LEU A 18 -7.62 10.36 7.77
N GLN A 19 -8.25 9.31 8.32
CA GLN A 19 -9.51 8.78 7.78
C GLN A 19 -10.71 9.71 7.99
N ALA A 20 -10.61 10.65 8.94
CA ALA A 20 -11.72 11.54 9.33
C ALA A 20 -11.62 12.95 8.72
N ILE A 21 -10.55 13.29 8.00
CA ILE A 21 -10.44 14.59 7.33
C ILE A 21 -11.17 14.57 6.00
N ASP A 22 -11.85 15.67 5.67
CA ASP A 22 -12.48 15.86 4.35
C ASP A 22 -11.57 16.61 3.38
N HIS A 23 -10.47 17.20 3.87
CA HIS A 23 -9.54 17.98 3.07
C HIS A 23 -8.09 17.66 3.45
N LEU A 24 -7.23 17.54 2.43
CA LEU A 24 -5.79 17.37 2.60
C LEU A 24 -5.05 18.30 1.62
N ALA A 25 -4.17 19.15 2.15
CA ALA A 25 -3.39 20.11 1.35
C ALA A 25 -4.24 20.98 0.40
N GLY A 26 -5.46 21.34 0.81
CA GLY A 26 -6.40 22.16 0.01
C GLY A 26 -7.26 21.37 -0.98
N PHE A 27 -7.08 20.05 -1.09
CA PHE A 27 -7.89 19.18 -1.93
C PHE A 27 -8.98 18.50 -1.10
N ALA A 28 -10.22 18.47 -1.61
CA ALA A 28 -11.30 17.70 -1.01
C ALA A 28 -11.08 16.20 -1.26
N LEU A 29 -11.24 15.38 -0.22
CA LEU A 29 -11.14 13.94 -0.30
C LEU A 29 -12.50 13.33 -0.68
N SER A 30 -12.49 12.34 -1.56
CA SER A 30 -13.67 11.52 -1.84
C SER A 30 -13.92 10.54 -0.69
N THR A 31 -15.16 10.04 -0.58
CA THR A 31 -15.51 8.97 0.37
C THR A 31 -14.53 7.81 0.29
N GLY A 32 -13.91 7.49 1.42
CA GLY A 32 -12.97 6.38 1.53
C GLY A 32 -13.66 5.04 1.26
N GLN A 33 -12.96 4.14 0.58
CA GLN A 33 -13.40 2.76 0.36
C GLN A 33 -12.38 1.79 0.92
N VAL A 34 -12.85 0.81 1.69
CA VAL A 34 -12.03 -0.32 2.12
C VAL A 34 -12.00 -1.35 1.00
N LYS A 35 -10.81 -1.60 0.44
CA LYS A 35 -10.59 -2.68 -0.53
C LYS A 35 -10.00 -3.88 0.19
N GLN A 36 -10.72 -5.00 0.15
CA GLN A 36 -10.19 -6.28 0.62
C GLN A 36 -9.32 -6.87 -0.47
N MET A 37 -8.05 -7.11 -0.15
CA MET A 37 -7.06 -7.55 -1.12
C MET A 37 -6.15 -8.56 -0.45
N ARG A 38 -5.85 -9.66 -1.14
CA ARG A 38 -4.91 -10.68 -0.67
C ARG A 38 -3.78 -10.83 -1.65
N ASP A 39 -2.56 -10.63 -1.16
CA ASP A 39 -1.34 -10.82 -1.93
C ASP A 39 -0.61 -12.08 -1.47
N THR A 40 -0.29 -12.95 -2.42
CA THR A 40 0.64 -14.08 -2.23
C THR A 40 1.94 -13.74 -2.94
N TYR A 41 3.03 -13.64 -2.18
CA TYR A 41 4.37 -13.43 -2.71
C TYR A 41 5.04 -14.78 -2.97
N LEU A 42 5.66 -14.91 -4.13
CA LEU A 42 6.30 -16.13 -4.59
C LEU A 42 7.76 -15.84 -4.87
N ASP A 43 8.61 -16.80 -4.51
CA ASP A 43 10.02 -16.82 -4.90
C ASP A 43 10.46 -18.28 -5.06
N THR A 44 11.64 -18.46 -5.63
CA THR A 44 12.37 -19.73 -5.60
C THR A 44 12.81 -20.06 -4.17
N ALA A 45 13.15 -21.33 -3.90
CA ALA A 45 13.69 -21.73 -2.60
C ALA A 45 14.94 -20.91 -2.21
N ASP A 46 15.78 -20.57 -3.19
CA ASP A 46 17.01 -19.80 -3.02
C ASP A 46 16.82 -18.28 -3.13
N ARG A 47 15.58 -17.79 -3.20
CA ARG A 47 15.24 -16.35 -3.25
C ARG A 47 15.84 -15.57 -4.42
N LEU A 48 15.98 -16.22 -5.57
CA LEU A 48 16.60 -15.63 -6.76
C LEU A 48 15.85 -14.40 -7.29
N ILE A 49 14.53 -14.32 -7.12
CA ILE A 49 13.74 -13.15 -7.56
C ILE A 49 14.10 -11.93 -6.72
N LEU A 50 14.14 -12.09 -5.39
CA LEU A 50 14.60 -11.04 -4.48
C LEU A 50 16.06 -10.65 -4.75
N ALA A 51 16.96 -11.63 -4.92
CA ALA A 51 18.38 -11.38 -5.17
C ALA A 51 18.61 -10.57 -6.45
N ALA A 52 17.74 -10.74 -7.45
CA ALA A 52 17.74 -9.97 -8.68
C ALA A 52 17.04 -8.59 -8.57
N GLY A 53 16.53 -8.22 -7.38
CA GLY A 53 15.88 -6.93 -7.13
C GLY A 53 14.40 -6.87 -7.56
N TYR A 54 13.76 -8.02 -7.78
CA TYR A 54 12.36 -8.11 -8.20
C TYR A 54 11.45 -8.63 -7.09
N ALA A 55 10.15 -8.53 -7.31
CA ALA A 55 9.13 -9.21 -6.52
C ALA A 55 8.11 -9.87 -7.45
N CYS A 56 7.73 -11.12 -7.15
CA CYS A 56 6.66 -11.83 -7.84
C CYS A 56 5.44 -11.92 -6.93
N ARG A 57 4.32 -11.34 -7.36
CA ARG A 57 3.10 -11.21 -6.55
C ARG A 57 1.87 -11.68 -7.33
N ARG A 58 1.13 -12.63 -6.76
CA ARG A 58 -0.22 -12.97 -7.20
C ARG A 58 -1.23 -12.30 -6.27
N ARG A 59 -2.15 -11.54 -6.86
CA ARG A 59 -3.13 -10.72 -6.13
C ARG A 59 -4.55 -11.20 -6.40
N GLU A 60 -5.32 -11.37 -5.33
CA GLU A 60 -6.74 -11.71 -5.33
C GLU A 60 -7.53 -10.48 -4.82
N GLN A 61 -8.52 -10.01 -5.60
CA GLN A 61 -9.31 -8.78 -5.36
C GLN A 61 -10.77 -9.01 -5.69
#